data_AF-A0A5C8HWA2-F1
#
_entry.id   AF-A0A5C8HWA2-F1
#
_cell.length_a   1.000
_cell.length_b   1.000
_cell.length_c   1.000
_cell.angle_alpha   90.00
_cell.angle_beta   90.00
_cell.angle_gamma   90.00
#
_symmetry.space_group_name_H-M   'P 1'
#
loop_
_entity.id
_entity.type
_entity.pdbx_description
1 polymer ?
#
loop_
_entity_poly.entity_id
_entity_poly.type
_entity_poly.pdbx_seq_one_letter_code
_entity_poly.pdbx_strand_id
1 'polypeptide(L)'
;MGTITSNGRSDRAARAAVGVAALGRRIHDHRTAQGLSLQEFATLAGVAAPALSALERGEGATSLSTLFAAADALGVPVRSFVSVGETSADAAPPPPVGDHAPAVPAAVAEPPSSDPASPAERAPRTFADLRKGALADRSFDSLPQFAVAAVMEARYSVAAIARVFRVPAWKLQGWVDEKTASDPAAHRR
;
A
#
# COMPACT_ATOMS: atom_id res chain seq x y z
N MET A 1 -13.09 -47.28 -24.58
CA MET A 1 -13.50 -46.15 -23.72
C MET A 1 -12.25 -45.59 -23.04
N GLY A 2 -11.63 -44.54 -23.59
CA GLY A 2 -10.36 -43.99 -23.08
C GLY A 2 -10.57 -42.70 -22.28
N THR A 3 -10.10 -42.65 -21.04
CA THR A 3 -10.15 -41.52 -20.11
C THR A 3 -8.98 -40.56 -20.32
N ILE A 4 -9.15 -39.54 -21.17
CA ILE A 4 -8.06 -38.57 -21.50
C ILE A 4 -8.04 -37.32 -20.57
N THR A 5 -9.05 -37.09 -19.72
CA THR A 5 -9.28 -35.73 -19.15
C THR A 5 -8.63 -35.45 -17.77
N SER A 6 -7.93 -36.39 -17.13
CA SER A 6 -7.39 -36.16 -15.77
C SER A 6 -6.07 -35.37 -15.74
N ASN A 7 -5.17 -35.59 -16.70
CA ASN A 7 -3.79 -35.10 -16.61
C ASN A 7 -3.64 -33.58 -16.74
N GLY A 8 -4.37 -32.96 -17.67
CA GLY A 8 -4.21 -31.53 -17.97
C GLY A 8 -4.65 -30.57 -16.84
N ARG A 9 -5.52 -31.03 -15.92
CA ARG A 9 -5.96 -30.21 -14.78
C ARG A 9 -4.88 -30.17 -13.70
N SER A 10 -4.25 -31.31 -13.43
CA SER A 10 -3.12 -31.45 -12.50
C SER A 10 -1.90 -30.66 -13.00
N ASP A 11 -1.57 -30.75 -14.28
CA ASP A 11 -0.45 -30.02 -14.88
C ASP A 11 -0.62 -28.50 -14.78
N ARG A 12 -1.86 -28.00 -14.93
CA ARG A 12 -2.15 -26.57 -14.79
C ARG A 12 -2.05 -26.09 -13.34
N ALA A 13 -2.55 -26.89 -12.39
CA ALA A 13 -2.43 -26.59 -10.97
C ALA A 13 -0.97 -26.58 -10.51
N ALA A 14 -0.16 -27.54 -10.97
CA ALA A 14 1.28 -27.58 -10.67
C ALA A 14 2.00 -26.34 -11.21
N ARG A 15 1.75 -25.95 -12.47
CA ARG A 15 2.32 -24.71 -13.03
C ARG A 15 1.89 -23.46 -12.27
N ALA A 16 0.63 -23.38 -11.85
CA ALA A 16 0.13 -22.27 -11.04
C ALA A 16 0.84 -22.22 -9.68
N ALA A 17 1.01 -23.36 -9.00
CA ALA A 17 1.72 -23.43 -7.73
C ALA A 17 3.19 -23.00 -7.86
N VAL A 18 3.89 -23.43 -8.93
CA VAL A 18 5.26 -22.98 -9.22
C VAL A 18 5.31 -21.47 -9.45
N GLY A 19 4.34 -20.92 -10.19
CA GLY A 19 4.22 -19.47 -10.39
C GLY A 19 3.99 -18.69 -9.10
N VAL A 20 3.11 -19.18 -8.23
CA VAL A 20 2.81 -18.57 -6.93
C VAL A 20 4.03 -18.61 -5.99
N ALA A 21 4.76 -19.73 -5.94
CA ALA A 21 5.99 -19.84 -5.17
C ALA A 21 7.10 -18.89 -5.69
N ALA A 22 7.23 -18.75 -7.02
CA ALA A 22 8.18 -17.81 -7.62
C ALA A 22 7.82 -16.34 -7.35
N LEU A 23 6.53 -16.02 -7.28
CA LEU A 23 6.04 -14.70 -6.89
C LEU A 23 6.37 -14.40 -5.42
N GLY A 24 6.09 -15.34 -4.51
CA GLY A 24 6.40 -15.19 -3.09
C GLY A 24 7.89 -14.93 -2.84
N ARG A 25 8.75 -15.69 -3.53
CA ARG A 25 10.21 -15.50 -3.45
C ARG A 25 10.66 -14.09 -3.86
N ARG A 26 10.10 -13.52 -4.93
CA ARG A 26 10.47 -12.16 -5.36
C ARG A 26 10.04 -11.09 -4.37
N ILE A 27 8.90 -11.28 -3.71
CA ILE A 27 8.46 -10.37 -2.63
C ILE A 27 9.46 -10.44 -1.48
N HIS A 28 9.88 -11.65 -1.10
CA HIS A 28 10.92 -11.86 -0.08
C HIS A 28 12.25 -11.18 -0.46
N ASP A 29 12.70 -11.34 -1.71
CA ASP A 29 13.95 -10.76 -2.21
C ASP A 29 13.89 -9.22 -2.17
N HIS A 30 12.78 -8.61 -2.61
CA HIS A 30 12.59 -7.16 -2.50
C HIS A 30 12.60 -6.67 -1.05
N ARG A 31 11.93 -7.38 -0.14
CA ARG A 31 11.91 -7.03 1.29
C ARG A 31 13.33 -7.08 1.89
N THR A 32 14.03 -8.18 1.67
CA THR A 32 15.34 -8.41 2.26
C THR A 32 16.42 -7.50 1.66
N ALA A 33 16.33 -7.16 0.38
CA ALA A 33 17.19 -6.17 -0.27
C ALA A 33 17.05 -4.75 0.36
N GLN A 34 15.89 -4.43 0.94
CA GLN A 34 15.66 -3.20 1.69
C GLN A 34 16.05 -3.31 3.18
N GLY A 35 16.56 -4.47 3.63
CA GLY A 35 16.93 -4.71 5.03
C GLY A 35 15.74 -4.81 5.99
N LEU A 36 14.51 -4.95 5.49
CA LEU A 36 13.30 -4.98 6.31
C LEU A 36 13.09 -6.37 6.92
N SER A 37 12.79 -6.43 8.22
CA SER A 37 12.24 -7.64 8.85
C SER A 37 10.79 -7.89 8.39
N LEU A 38 10.30 -9.11 8.62
CA LEU A 38 8.91 -9.46 8.32
C LEU A 38 7.90 -8.61 9.13
N GLN A 39 8.23 -8.25 10.37
CA GLN A 39 7.37 -7.44 11.23
C GLN A 39 7.32 -5.97 10.80
N GLU A 40 8.46 -5.42 10.37
CA GLU A 40 8.51 -4.07 9.79
C GLU A 40 7.72 -4.02 8.48
N PHE A 41 7.90 -5.03 7.62
CA PHE A 41 7.13 -5.14 6.39
C PHE A 41 5.62 -5.26 6.64
N ALA A 42 5.22 -6.08 7.62
CA ALA A 42 3.82 -6.18 8.09
C ALA A 42 3.25 -4.83 8.54
N THR A 43 4.05 -4.08 9.30
CA THR A 43 3.67 -2.75 9.78
C THR A 43 3.53 -1.75 8.64
N LEU A 44 4.44 -1.76 7.66
CA LEU A 44 4.41 -0.89 6.49
C LEU A 44 3.24 -1.22 5.55
N ALA A 45 2.98 -2.51 5.32
CA ALA A 45 1.89 -2.97 4.46
C ALA A 45 0.51 -2.88 5.14
N GLY A 46 0.45 -2.74 6.46
CA GLY A 46 -0.81 -2.81 7.20
C GLY A 46 -1.47 -4.19 7.12
N VAL A 47 -0.66 -5.24 7.00
CA VAL A 47 -1.08 -6.65 6.87
C VAL A 47 -0.50 -7.46 8.01
N ALA A 48 -1.24 -8.44 8.52
CA ALA A 48 -0.74 -9.33 9.57
C ALA A 48 0.50 -10.12 9.10
N ALA A 49 1.54 -10.18 9.94
CA ALA A 49 2.80 -10.86 9.61
C ALA A 49 2.63 -12.33 9.15
N PRO A 50 1.71 -13.16 9.72
CA PRO A 50 1.48 -14.51 9.21
C PRO A 50 0.98 -14.55 7.76
N ALA A 51 0.18 -13.56 7.34
CA ALA A 51 -0.33 -13.48 5.98
C ALA A 51 0.77 -13.11 4.98
N LEU A 52 1.66 -12.18 5.34
CA LEU A 52 2.83 -11.87 4.51
C LEU A 52 3.84 -13.03 4.49
N SER A 53 3.98 -13.75 5.60
CA SER A 53 4.80 -14.96 5.66
C SER A 53 4.28 -16.05 4.71
N ALA A 54 2.96 -16.28 4.69
CA ALA A 54 2.33 -17.21 3.77
C ALA A 54 2.49 -16.76 2.31
N LEU A 55 2.32 -15.46 2.04
CA LEU A 55 2.55 -14.86 0.73
C LEU A 55 4.00 -15.07 0.24
N GLU A 56 5.01 -14.81 1.08
CA GLU A 56 6.43 -15.01 0.72
C GLU A 56 6.76 -16.48 0.41
N ARG A 57 6.08 -17.43 1.06
CA ARG A 57 6.22 -18.87 0.78
C ARG A 57 5.36 -19.35 -0.40
N GLY A 58 4.48 -18.51 -0.93
CA GLY A 58 3.49 -18.90 -1.93
C GLY A 58 2.44 -19.88 -1.39
N GLU A 59 2.17 -19.82 -0.10
CA GLU A 59 1.24 -20.68 0.62
C GLU A 59 -0.11 -19.99 0.85
N GLY A 60 -1.17 -20.80 0.88
CA GLY A 60 -2.51 -20.37 1.28
C GLY A 60 -3.23 -19.48 0.25
N ALA A 61 -4.47 -19.12 0.59
CA ALA A 61 -5.29 -18.24 -0.23
C ALA A 61 -4.90 -16.78 0.05
N THR A 62 -3.82 -16.31 -0.58
CA THR A 62 -3.45 -14.90 -0.52
C THR A 62 -4.40 -14.07 -1.37
N SER A 63 -4.94 -13.00 -0.79
CA SER A 63 -5.82 -12.09 -1.52
C SER A 63 -5.01 -11.16 -2.44
N LEU A 64 -5.61 -10.74 -3.56
CA LEU A 64 -5.02 -9.70 -4.40
C LEU A 64 -4.79 -8.40 -3.60
N SER A 65 -5.67 -8.07 -2.65
CA SER A 65 -5.49 -6.91 -1.77
C SER A 65 -4.18 -6.99 -0.98
N THR A 66 -3.81 -8.18 -0.50
CA THR A 66 -2.55 -8.40 0.22
C THR A 66 -1.34 -8.21 -0.68
N LEU A 67 -1.43 -8.66 -1.94
CA LEU A 67 -0.38 -8.48 -2.94
C LEU A 67 -0.15 -7.00 -3.27
N PHE A 68 -1.23 -6.22 -3.45
CA PHE A 68 -1.13 -4.78 -3.69
C PHE A 68 -0.57 -4.03 -2.48
N ALA A 69 -0.99 -4.37 -1.26
CA ALA A 69 -0.43 -3.78 -0.05
C ALA A 69 1.08 -4.07 0.10
N ALA A 70 1.51 -5.28 -0.25
CA ALA A 70 2.92 -5.65 -0.29
C ALA A 70 3.71 -4.82 -1.33
N ALA A 71 3.17 -4.64 -2.54
CA ALA A 71 3.77 -3.79 -3.58
C ALA A 71 3.94 -2.33 -3.14
N ASP A 72 2.87 -1.74 -2.59
CA ASP A 72 2.90 -0.37 -2.08
C ASP A 72 3.93 -0.20 -0.96
N ALA A 73 3.99 -1.14 -0.01
CA ALA A 73 4.96 -1.08 1.09
C ALA A 73 6.41 -1.24 0.63
N LEU A 74 6.66 -2.00 -0.43
CA LEU A 74 7.99 -2.16 -1.02
C LEU A 74 8.33 -1.06 -2.03
N GLY A 75 7.38 -0.20 -2.40
CA GLY A 75 7.58 0.87 -3.37
C GLY A 75 7.85 0.36 -4.79
N VAL A 76 7.39 -0.85 -5.14
CA VAL A 76 7.59 -1.46 -6.46
C VAL A 76 6.25 -1.81 -7.10
N PRO A 77 6.11 -1.75 -8.43
CA PRO A 77 4.86 -2.13 -9.09
C PRO A 77 4.62 -3.64 -8.97
N VAL A 78 3.36 -4.08 -8.85
CA VAL A 78 2.98 -5.50 -8.72
C VAL A 78 3.57 -6.39 -9.83
N ARG A 79 3.75 -5.84 -11.04
CA ARG A 79 4.39 -6.55 -12.17
C ARG A 79 5.81 -7.03 -11.84
N SER A 80 6.53 -6.39 -10.91
CA SER A 80 7.86 -6.82 -10.50
C SER A 80 7.85 -8.20 -9.83
N PHE A 81 6.72 -8.60 -9.24
CA PHE A 81 6.57 -9.91 -8.61
C PHE A 81 6.22 -11.02 -9.61
N VAL A 82 5.71 -10.67 -10.79
CA VAL A 82 5.22 -11.61 -11.80
C VAL A 82 6.23 -11.68 -12.94
N SER A 83 6.69 -12.87 -13.34
CA SER A 83 7.52 -13.02 -14.55
C SER A 83 6.69 -13.77 -15.55
N VAL A 84 6.58 -13.20 -16.75
CA VAL A 84 5.96 -13.87 -17.87
C VAL A 84 7.01 -14.79 -18.46
N GLY A 85 6.96 -16.05 -18.02
CA GLY A 85 7.60 -17.17 -18.68
C GLY A 85 9.11 -17.23 -18.56
N GLU A 86 9.62 -17.77 -17.46
CA GLU A 86 10.95 -18.36 -17.44
C GLU A 86 10.88 -19.72 -16.75
N THR A 87 10.76 -20.76 -17.58
CA THR A 87 11.34 -22.06 -17.26
C THR A 87 12.84 -21.83 -17.20
N SER A 88 13.48 -22.24 -16.10
CA SER A 88 14.89 -22.00 -15.78
C SER A 88 15.85 -22.03 -16.97
N ALA A 89 16.62 -20.95 -17.17
CA ALA A 89 18.08 -20.93 -17.32
C ALA A 89 18.53 -19.51 -17.72
N ASP A 90 19.39 -18.91 -16.90
CA ASP A 90 20.33 -17.84 -17.28
C ASP A 90 19.75 -16.60 -18.01
N ALA A 91 19.44 -15.55 -17.25
CA ALA A 91 19.24 -14.22 -17.83
C ALA A 91 19.81 -13.16 -16.88
N ALA A 92 20.86 -12.49 -17.36
CA ALA A 92 21.44 -11.28 -16.79
C ALA A 92 20.36 -10.24 -16.42
N PRO A 93 20.62 -9.35 -15.44
CA PRO A 93 19.66 -8.32 -15.07
C PRO A 93 19.17 -7.56 -16.32
N PRO A 94 17.85 -7.41 -16.50
CA PRO A 94 17.34 -6.63 -17.62
C PRO A 94 17.85 -5.18 -17.52
N PRO A 95 18.15 -4.52 -18.65
CA PRO A 95 18.56 -3.13 -18.65
C PRO A 95 17.49 -2.26 -17.97
N PRO A 96 17.88 -1.17 -17.29
CA PRO A 96 16.94 -0.29 -16.62
C PRO A 96 16.03 0.38 -17.67
N VAL A 97 14.79 -0.11 -17.80
CA VAL A 97 13.73 0.61 -18.51
C VAL A 97 13.19 1.67 -17.57
N GLY A 98 13.61 2.90 -17.81
CA GLY A 98 13.09 4.10 -17.19
C GLY A 98 11.65 4.40 -17.65
N ASP A 99 10.98 5.15 -16.77
CA ASP A 99 9.74 5.92 -16.93
C ASP A 99 8.40 5.19 -16.82
N HIS A 100 7.94 5.06 -15.56
CA HIS A 100 6.91 5.95 -15.01
C HIS A 100 7.00 5.95 -13.48
N ALA A 101 7.85 6.82 -12.94
CA ALA A 101 7.76 7.30 -11.57
C ALA A 101 7.08 8.67 -11.60
N PRO A 102 6.14 9.02 -10.70
CA PRO A 102 6.12 10.40 -10.26
C PRO A 102 7.43 10.60 -9.49
N ALA A 103 8.33 11.39 -10.07
CA ALA A 103 9.58 11.78 -9.46
C ALA A 103 9.31 12.39 -8.08
N VAL A 104 9.76 11.72 -7.03
CA VAL A 104 10.17 12.40 -5.80
C VAL A 104 11.64 12.76 -5.99
N PRO A 105 12.00 14.04 -6.19
CA PRO A 105 13.41 14.39 -6.27
C PRO A 105 14.03 14.22 -4.88
N ALA A 106 14.93 13.25 -4.77
CA ALA A 106 15.94 13.21 -3.73
C ALA A 106 16.99 14.28 -4.05
N ALA A 107 16.98 15.39 -3.32
CA ALA A 107 18.10 16.32 -3.27
C ALA A 107 18.99 15.95 -2.06
N VAL A 108 20.26 15.68 -2.32
CA VAL A 108 21.30 15.48 -1.31
C VAL A 108 21.89 16.82 -0.90
N ALA A 109 21.88 17.07 0.42
CA ALA A 109 22.76 17.88 1.26
C ALA A 109 23.02 19.38 0.96
N GLU A 110 22.62 20.24 1.91
CA GLU A 110 23.49 21.21 2.62
C GLU A 110 22.92 21.49 4.03
N PRO A 111 23.73 21.60 5.11
CA PRO A 111 23.35 22.33 6.32
C PRO A 111 23.80 23.80 6.18
N PRO A 112 22.91 24.78 6.38
CA PRO A 112 22.98 25.53 7.64
C PRO A 112 21.65 26.17 8.10
N SER A 113 21.69 26.63 9.36
CA SER A 113 20.87 27.72 9.94
C SER A 113 19.50 27.34 10.50
N SER A 114 19.46 27.27 11.84
CA SER A 114 18.30 27.59 12.64
C SER A 114 17.78 28.99 12.27
N ASP A 115 16.52 29.10 11.83
CA ASP A 115 15.71 30.31 12.01
C ASP A 115 14.21 29.94 12.09
N PRO A 116 13.41 30.61 12.95
CA PRO A 116 12.13 30.09 13.43
C PRO A 116 10.97 30.54 12.53
N ALA A 117 10.65 29.75 11.51
CA ALA A 117 9.43 29.97 10.73
C ALA A 117 8.17 29.54 11.51
N SER A 118 7.18 30.44 11.54
CA SER A 118 5.96 30.47 12.35
C SER A 118 5.08 29.20 12.38
N PRO A 119 4.24 29.01 13.42
CA PRO A 119 3.68 27.69 13.80
C PRO A 119 2.45 27.19 13.00
N ALA A 120 2.03 27.84 11.91
CA ALA A 120 0.66 27.67 11.38
C ALA A 120 0.45 26.66 10.23
N GLU A 121 1.50 26.09 9.60
CA GLU A 121 1.35 25.23 8.40
C GLU A 121 1.90 23.80 8.56
N ARG A 122 2.23 23.38 9.78
CA ARG A 122 2.77 22.03 9.99
C ARG A 122 1.63 21.00 9.89
N ALA A 123 1.65 20.23 8.80
CA ALA A 123 0.78 19.09 8.58
C ALA A 123 0.65 18.23 9.86
N PRO A 124 -0.56 17.79 10.23
CA PRO A 124 -0.82 17.14 11.51
C PRO A 124 -0.02 15.85 11.58
N ARG A 125 0.87 15.77 12.56
CA ARG A 125 1.72 14.58 12.78
C ARG A 125 1.09 13.63 13.80
N THR A 126 0.17 14.14 14.62
CA THR A 126 -0.46 13.38 15.70
C THR A 126 -1.97 13.57 15.74
N PHE A 127 -2.66 12.65 16.41
CA PHE A 127 -4.10 12.75 16.66
C PHE A 127 -4.47 14.02 17.45
N ALA A 128 -3.59 14.43 18.38
CA ALA A 128 -3.76 15.65 19.17
C ALA A 128 -3.72 16.93 18.30
N ASP A 129 -3.02 16.91 17.17
CA ASP A 129 -2.98 18.04 16.25
C ASP A 129 -4.27 18.19 15.44
N LEU A 130 -4.99 17.09 15.18
CA LEU A 130 -6.29 17.14 14.53
C LEU A 130 -7.40 17.72 15.42
N ARG A 131 -7.22 17.64 16.74
CA ARG A 131 -8.09 18.29 17.72
C ARG A 131 -7.75 19.76 17.98
N LYS A 132 -6.78 20.33 17.26
CA LYS A 132 -6.50 21.76 17.29
C LYS A 132 -7.11 22.40 16.04
N GLY A 133 -8.00 23.37 16.22
CA GLY A 133 -8.66 24.08 15.11
C GLY A 133 -10.09 23.61 14.82
N ALA A 134 -10.45 23.41 13.56
CA ALA A 134 -11.84 23.23 13.09
C ALA A 134 -12.63 22.06 13.71
N LEU A 135 -11.93 21.09 14.32
CA LEU A 135 -12.55 19.91 14.96
C LEU A 135 -12.45 19.93 16.50
N ALA A 136 -11.95 21.02 17.11
CA ALA A 136 -11.64 21.07 18.54
C ALA A 136 -12.86 20.85 19.44
N ASP A 137 -13.99 21.46 19.11
CA ASP A 137 -15.23 21.41 19.91
C ASP A 137 -16.28 20.47 19.32
N ARG A 138 -15.88 19.61 18.36
CA ARG A 138 -16.80 18.70 17.68
C ARG A 138 -16.68 17.27 18.21
N SER A 139 -17.83 16.71 18.56
CA SER A 139 -18.00 15.30 18.90
C SER A 139 -18.37 14.51 17.65
N PHE A 140 -17.82 13.31 17.52
CA PHE A 140 -18.06 12.42 16.39
C PHE A 140 -18.52 11.07 16.91
N ASP A 141 -19.54 10.50 16.27
CA ASP A 141 -20.16 9.25 16.70
C ASP A 141 -19.26 8.03 16.41
N SER A 142 -18.27 8.20 15.52
CA SER A 142 -17.30 7.17 15.18
C SER A 142 -15.95 7.72 14.70
N LEU A 143 -14.89 6.91 14.83
CA LEU A 143 -13.54 7.23 14.33
C LEU A 143 -13.48 7.51 12.81
N PRO A 144 -14.15 6.72 11.95
CA PRO A 144 -14.19 6.98 10.51
C PRO A 144 -14.82 8.34 10.17
N GLN A 145 -15.90 8.70 10.85
CA GLN A 145 -16.57 10.00 10.67
C GLN A 145 -15.65 11.17 11.05
N PHE A 146 -14.88 11.03 12.12
CA PHE A 146 -13.84 12.02 12.48
C PHE A 146 -12.78 12.13 11.36
N ALA A 147 -12.29 11.00 10.84
CA ALA A 147 -11.27 10.99 9.80
C ALA A 147 -11.75 11.64 8.49
N VAL A 148 -13.01 11.40 8.10
CA VAL A 148 -13.66 12.06 6.96
C VAL A 148 -13.80 13.57 7.19
N ALA A 149 -14.20 13.99 8.39
CA ALA A 149 -14.30 15.41 8.74
C ALA A 149 -12.94 16.13 8.71
N ALA A 150 -11.86 15.45 9.13
CA ALA A 150 -10.51 15.99 9.02
C ALA A 150 -10.08 16.25 7.57
N VAL A 151 -10.51 15.42 6.63
CA VAL A 151 -10.23 15.62 5.20
C VAL A 151 -11.12 16.72 4.61
N MET A 152 -12.43 16.64 4.81
CA MET A 152 -13.39 17.50 4.11
C MET A 152 -13.48 18.90 4.71
N GLU A 153 -13.43 19.01 6.03
CA GLU A 153 -13.68 20.27 6.74
C GLU A 153 -12.39 20.97 7.15
N ALA A 154 -11.44 20.22 7.72
CA ALA A 154 -10.12 20.77 8.06
C ALA A 154 -9.16 20.80 6.87
N ARG A 155 -9.63 20.39 5.66
CA ARG A 155 -8.92 20.44 4.38
C ARG A 155 -7.55 19.76 4.38
N TYR A 156 -7.34 18.79 5.28
CA TYR A 156 -6.13 18.00 5.29
C TYR A 156 -6.13 16.97 4.15
N SER A 157 -4.95 16.66 3.62
CA SER A 157 -4.84 15.62 2.60
C SER A 157 -5.21 14.25 3.16
N VAL A 158 -5.88 13.43 2.32
CA VAL A 158 -6.24 12.04 2.64
C VAL A 158 -5.02 11.25 3.10
N ALA A 159 -3.88 11.46 2.45
CA ALA A 159 -2.64 10.76 2.78
C ALA A 159 -2.06 11.18 4.15
N ALA A 160 -2.24 12.43 4.59
CA ALA A 160 -1.80 12.86 5.92
C ALA A 160 -2.67 12.23 7.01
N ILE A 161 -3.99 12.24 6.83
CA ILE A 161 -4.94 11.67 7.78
C ILE A 161 -4.80 10.14 7.84
N ALA A 162 -4.63 9.46 6.69
CA ALA A 162 -4.38 8.03 6.62
C ALA A 162 -3.18 7.59 7.50
N ARG A 163 -2.11 8.39 7.49
CA ARG A 163 -0.91 8.14 8.31
C ARG A 163 -1.18 8.33 9.80
N VAL A 164 -1.91 9.37 10.20
CA VAL A 164 -2.27 9.62 11.60
C VAL A 164 -3.16 8.50 12.16
N PHE A 165 -4.11 8.03 11.35
CA PHE A 165 -5.07 6.99 11.74
C PHE A 165 -4.58 5.57 11.53
N ARG A 166 -3.38 5.38 10.93
CA ARG A 166 -2.84 4.06 10.57
C ARG A 166 -3.80 3.24 9.71
N VAL A 167 -4.56 3.90 8.84
CA VAL A 167 -5.48 3.27 7.88
C VAL A 167 -4.98 3.44 6.46
N PRO A 168 -5.19 2.47 5.56
CA PRO A 168 -4.84 2.64 4.15
C PRO A 168 -5.56 3.84 3.53
N ALA A 169 -4.86 4.61 2.69
CA ALA A 169 -5.41 5.82 2.08
C ALA A 169 -6.66 5.54 1.22
N TRP A 170 -6.72 4.40 0.53
CA TRP A 170 -7.90 3.99 -0.26
C TRP A 170 -9.14 3.75 0.62
N LYS A 171 -8.96 3.27 1.85
CA LYS A 171 -10.07 3.00 2.77
C LYS A 171 -10.65 4.30 3.31
N LEU A 172 -9.77 5.25 3.60
CA LEU A 172 -10.17 6.61 3.95
C LEU A 172 -10.83 7.33 2.77
N GLN A 173 -10.33 7.14 1.55
CA GLN A 173 -10.94 7.66 0.33
C GLN A 173 -12.35 7.09 0.13
N GLY A 174 -12.56 5.79 0.32
CA GLY A 174 -13.88 5.17 0.23
C GLY A 174 -14.90 5.75 1.22
N TRP A 175 -14.49 6.06 2.45
CA TRP A 175 -15.37 6.74 3.42
C TRP A 175 -15.72 8.17 3.03
N VAL A 176 -14.79 8.89 2.38
CA VAL A 176 -15.02 10.24 1.85
C VAL A 176 -15.97 10.20 0.65
N ASP A 177 -15.78 9.23 -0.25
CA ASP A 177 -16.62 9.04 -1.44
C ASP A 177 -18.06 8.66 -1.04
N GLU A 178 -18.22 7.75 -0.06
CA GLU A 178 -19.52 7.36 0.50
C GLU A 178 -20.26 8.55 1.16
N LYS A 179 -19.52 9.41 1.88
CA LYS A 179 -20.08 10.62 2.48
C LYS A 179 -20.51 11.65 1.43
N THR A 180 -19.73 11.80 0.36
CA THR A 180 -20.03 12.71 -0.76
C THR A 180 -21.21 12.22 -1.58
N ALA A 181 -21.35 10.90 -1.76
CA ALA A 181 -22.51 10.27 -2.39
C ALA A 181 -23.78 10.39 -1.54
N SER A 182 -23.63 10.42 -0.21
CA SER A 182 -24.74 10.59 0.74
C SER A 182 -25.17 12.06 0.95
N ASP A 183 -24.45 13.04 0.37
CA ASP A 183 -24.81 14.45 0.42
C ASP A 183 -25.49 14.90 -0.90
N PRO A 184 -26.84 14.88 -0.99
CA PRO A 184 -27.57 15.25 -2.20
C PRO A 184 -27.50 16.75 -2.54
N ALA A 185 -26.88 17.59 -1.70
CA ALA A 185 -26.74 19.02 -1.96
C ALA A 185 -25.54 19.39 -2.85
N ALA A 186 -24.54 18.51 -3.00
CA ALA A 186 -23.30 18.80 -3.74
C ALA A 186 -23.41 18.60 -5.27
N HIS A 187 -24.39 17.85 -5.76
CA HIS A 187 -24.54 17.49 -7.18
C HIS A 187 -25.28 18.54 -8.04
N ARG A 188 -25.59 19.73 -7.49
CA ARG A 188 -26.17 20.86 -8.24
C ARG A 188 -25.26 22.08 -8.20
N ARG A 189 -24.18 22.09 -8.96
CA ARG A 189 -23.49 23.31 -9.43
C ARG A 189 -22.85 23.09 -10.79
#